data_AF-A0A7C1FG05-F1
#
_entry.id   AF-A0A7C1FG05-F1
#
_cell.length_a   1.000
_cell.length_b   1.000
_cell.length_c   1.000
_cell.angle_alpha   90.00
_cell.angle_beta   90.00
_cell.angle_gamma   90.00
#
_symmetry.space_group_name_H-M   'P 1'
#
loop_
_entity.id
_entity.type
_entity.pdbx_description
1 polymer ?
#
loop_
_entity_poly.entity_id
_entity_poly.type
_entity_poly.pdbx_seq_one_letter_code
_entity_poly.pdbx_strand_id
1 'polypeptide(L)'
;MDCPYCKVYNPEERTVCWRCDKPLPKPVVKKKRQLTSQQWLYIIVVVMLILMFANMCGLPRMVEQQSTNPGIIGPALRLLPLVAGGL
;
A
#
# COMPACT_ATOMS: atom_id res chain seq x y z
N MET A 1 24.94 -12.25 9.24
CA MET A 1 25.82 -12.31 8.05
C MET A 1 27.21 -12.81 8.43
N ASP A 2 27.85 -13.65 7.62
CA ASP A 2 29.20 -14.14 7.90
C ASP A 2 30.28 -13.19 7.38
N CYS A 3 31.36 -13.01 8.15
CA CYS A 3 32.47 -12.17 7.74
C CYS A 3 33.18 -12.77 6.51
N PRO A 4 33.39 -12.01 5.41
CA PRO A 4 34.03 -12.53 4.21
C PRO A 4 35.51 -12.90 4.42
N TYR A 5 36.15 -12.34 5.45
CA TYR A 5 37.57 -12.50 5.71
C TYR A 5 37.93 -13.61 6.70
N CYS A 6 37.12 -13.84 7.74
CA CYS A 6 37.42 -14.83 8.78
C CYS A 6 36.28 -15.84 9.01
N LYS A 7 35.20 -15.75 8.24
CA LYS A 7 34.05 -16.68 8.23
C LYS A 7 33.32 -16.83 9.57
N VAL A 8 33.50 -15.89 10.50
CA VAL A 8 32.72 -15.86 11.74
C VAL A 8 31.37 -15.17 11.51
N TYR A 9 30.34 -15.68 12.17
CA TYR A 9 29.01 -15.06 12.19
C TYR A 9 29.05 -13.68 12.84
N ASN A 10 28.34 -12.73 12.23
CA ASN A 10 28.20 -11.36 12.69
C ASN A 10 26.75 -10.85 12.53
N PRO A 11 26.21 -10.08 13.50
CA PRO A 11 24.92 -9.40 13.36
C PRO A 11 24.89 -8.46 12.16
N GLU A 12 23.73 -8.27 11.53
CA GLU A 12 23.59 -7.47 10.29
C GLU A 12 23.74 -5.95 10.51
N GLU A 13 23.59 -5.49 11.74
CA GLU A 13 23.70 -4.08 12.13
C GLU A 13 25.14 -3.59 12.31
N ARG A 14 26.09 -4.51 12.52
CA ARG A 14 27.49 -4.17 12.79
C ARG A 14 28.22 -3.82 11.49
N THR A 15 29.00 -2.75 11.54
CA THR A 15 29.83 -2.28 10.42
C THR A 15 31.25 -2.85 10.44
N VAL A 16 31.67 -3.49 11.53
CA VAL A 16 33.03 -4.02 11.75
C VAL A 16 32.94 -5.42 12.38
N CYS A 17 33.82 -6.32 11.96
CA CYS A 17 33.84 -7.70 12.42
C CYS A 17 34.36 -7.76 13.86
N TRP A 18 33.60 -8.35 14.78
CA TRP A 18 34.00 -8.47 16.18
C TRP A 18 35.24 -9.35 16.44
N ARG A 19 35.64 -10.18 15.45
CA ARG A 19 36.78 -11.11 15.59
C ARG A 19 38.06 -10.62 14.94
N CYS A 20 37.96 -9.92 13.81
CA CYS A 20 39.13 -9.57 13.00
C CYS A 20 39.20 -8.09 12.59
N ASP A 21 38.32 -7.27 13.15
CA ASP A 21 38.27 -5.79 13.02
C ASP A 21 38.19 -5.24 11.59
N LYS A 22 37.96 -6.10 10.59
CA LYS A 22 37.76 -5.67 9.21
C LYS A 22 36.34 -5.14 8.98
N PRO A 23 36.18 -4.14 8.08
CA PRO A 23 34.88 -3.57 7.75
C PRO A 23 33.98 -4.61 7.08
N LEU A 24 32.71 -4.64 7.49
CA LEU A 24 31.69 -5.48 6.87
C LEU A 24 30.96 -4.73 5.74
N PRO A 25 30.52 -5.45 4.70
CA PRO A 25 29.68 -4.87 3.66
C PRO A 25 28.31 -4.51 4.26
N LYS A 26 28.00 -3.21 4.39
CA LYS A 26 26.71 -2.77 4.93
C LYS A 26 25.60 -3.08 3.91
N PRO A 27 24.49 -3.75 4.31
CA PRO A 27 23.36 -3.90 3.42
C PRO A 27 22.83 -2.50 3.06
N VAL A 28 22.82 -2.19 1.77
CA VAL A 28 22.30 -0.92 1.27
C VAL A 28 20.79 -0.97 1.45
N VAL A 29 20.28 -0.26 2.45
CA VAL A 29 18.83 -0.12 2.65
C VAL A 29 18.29 0.61 1.44
N LYS A 30 17.73 -0.13 0.48
CA LYS A 30 17.00 0.44 -0.65
C LYS A 30 15.74 1.07 -0.05
N LYS A 31 15.78 2.37 0.22
CA LYS A 31 14.60 3.12 0.62
C LYS A 31 13.56 2.97 -0.50
N LYS A 32 12.50 2.19 -0.25
CA LYS A 32 11.37 2.14 -1.17
C LYS A 32 10.81 3.57 -1.25
N ARG A 33 10.83 4.17 -2.45
CA ARG A 33 10.19 5.47 -2.68
C ARG A 33 8.69 5.28 -2.44
N GLN A 34 8.22 5.69 -1.28
CA GLN A 34 6.80 5.78 -1.03
C GLN A 34 6.28 6.96 -1.86
N LEU A 35 5.28 6.70 -2.71
CA LEU A 35 4.58 7.76 -3.43
C LEU A 35 4.03 8.72 -2.38
N THR A 36 4.48 9.97 -2.44
CA THR A 36 4.06 11.02 -1.51
C THR A 36 2.56 11.26 -1.68
N SER A 37 1.84 11.64 -0.63
CA SER A 37 0.40 11.97 -0.70
C SER A 37 0.09 13.01 -1.79
N GLN A 38 1.05 13.90 -2.06
CA GLN A 38 0.99 14.87 -3.16
C GLN A 38 0.93 14.19 -4.55
N GLN A 39 1.66 13.10 -4.78
CA GLN A 39 1.61 12.39 -6.07
C GLN A 39 0.25 11.75 -6.31
N TRP A 40 -0.40 11.21 -5.28
CA TRP A 40 -1.77 10.69 -5.38
C TRP A 40 -2.78 11.79 -5.72
N LEU A 41 -2.65 12.96 -5.10
CA LEU A 41 -3.51 14.10 -5.40
C LEU A 41 -3.39 14.52 -6.88
N TYR A 42 -2.17 14.61 -7.41
CA TYR A 42 -1.98 14.93 -8.83
C TYR A 42 -2.56 13.87 -9.77
N ILE A 43 -2.42 12.58 -9.45
CA ILE A 43 -3.02 11.49 -10.24
C ILE A 43 -4.55 11.66 -10.30
N ILE A 44 -5.21 11.92 -9.16
CA ILE A 44 -6.66 12.12 -9.09
C ILE A 44 -7.09 13.33 -9.93
N VAL A 45 -6.40 14.47 -9.81
CA VAL A 45 -6.71 15.69 -10.56
C VAL A 45 -6.59 15.45 -12.08
N VAL A 46 -5.51 14.78 -12.53
CA VAL A 46 -5.31 14.47 -13.95
C VAL A 46 -6.40 13.54 -14.47
N VAL A 47 -6.75 12.49 -13.73
CA VAL A 47 -7.84 11.57 -14.12
C VAL A 47 -9.18 12.31 -14.22
N MET A 48 -9.50 13.17 -13.25
CA MET A 48 -10.73 13.96 -13.26
C MET A 48 -10.78 14.90 -14.47
N LEU A 49 -9.67 15.56 -14.81
CA LEU A 49 -9.57 16.40 -16.00
C LEU A 49 -9.75 15.60 -17.29
N ILE A 50 -9.09 14.44 -17.41
CA ILE A 50 -9.24 13.57 -18.58
C ILE A 50 -10.71 13.15 -18.77
N LEU A 51 -11.40 12.75 -17.70
CA LEU A 51 -12.81 12.39 -17.75
C LEU A 51 -13.68 13.59 -18.17
N MET A 52 -13.39 14.79 -17.65
CA MET A 52 -14.08 16.02 -18.05
C MET A 52 -13.94 16.28 -19.56
N PHE A 53 -12.71 16.17 -20.10
CA PHE A 53 -12.46 16.33 -21.53
C PHE A 53 -13.10 15.22 -22.37
N ALA A 54 -13.05 13.97 -21.92
CA ALA A 54 -13.70 12.85 -22.62
C ALA A 54 -15.22 13.04 -22.70
N ASN A 55 -15.84 13.53 -21.63
CA ASN A 55 -17.27 13.86 -21.62
C ASN A 55 -17.61 15.04 -22.54
N MET A 56 -16.76 16.07 -22.62
CA MET A 56 -16.92 17.16 -23.60
C MET A 56 -16.74 16.72 -25.05
N CYS A 57 -15.88 15.72 -25.31
CA CYS A 57 -15.67 15.15 -26.65
C CYS A 57 -16.78 14.18 -27.10
N GLY A 58 -17.88 14.05 -26.36
CA GLY A 58 -19.06 13.28 -26.81
C GLY A 58 -19.00 11.77 -26.52
N LEU A 59 -18.18 11.33 -25.58
CA LEU A 59 -18.12 9.93 -25.16
C LEU A 59 -19.25 9.40 -24.22
N PRO A 60 -20.35 10.10 -23.84
CA PRO A 60 -21.25 9.55 -22.81
C PRO A 60 -22.53 8.96 -23.42
N ARG A 61 -22.45 7.74 -23.98
CA ARG A 61 -23.65 6.87 -24.16
C ARG A 61 -23.40 5.36 -24.02
N MET A 62 -22.17 4.90 -23.73
CA MET A 62 -21.85 3.47 -23.69
C MET A 62 -21.72 2.90 -22.25
N VAL A 63 -21.80 3.75 -21.21
CA VAL A 63 -21.59 3.39 -19.78
C VAL A 63 -22.92 3.47 -18.98
N GLU A 64 -24.08 3.37 -19.63
CA GLU A 64 -25.38 3.22 -18.93
C GLU A 64 -25.77 1.72 -18.81
N GLN A 65 -24.90 0.79 -19.24
CA GLN A 65 -25.11 -0.66 -19.06
C GLN A 65 -24.12 -1.25 -18.05
N GLN A 66 -24.01 -0.68 -16.86
CA GLN A 66 -23.71 -1.51 -15.69
C GLN A 66 -25.00 -1.71 -14.92
N SER A 67 -25.78 -2.64 -15.48
CA SER A 67 -26.82 -3.41 -14.83
C SER A 67 -26.57 -3.48 -13.33
N THR A 68 -27.50 -2.89 -12.59
CA THR A 68 -27.86 -3.27 -11.23
C THR A 68 -27.60 -4.76 -11.02
N ASN A 69 -26.60 -5.08 -10.20
CA ASN A 69 -26.51 -6.37 -9.54
C ASN A 69 -26.69 -6.10 -8.05
N PRO A 70 -27.91 -6.25 -7.50
CA PRO A 70 -28.14 -6.11 -6.08
C PRO A 70 -27.68 -7.41 -5.42
N GLY A 71 -26.40 -7.49 -5.06
CA GLY A 71 -25.91 -8.71 -4.46
C GLY A 71 -24.46 -8.67 -4.06
N ILE A 72 -24.26 -8.76 -2.75
CA ILE A 72 -23.08 -9.34 -2.11
C ILE A 72 -21.85 -8.43 -2.11
N ILE A 73 -21.69 -7.68 -1.01
CA ILE A 73 -20.53 -7.62 -0.09
C ILE A 73 -20.61 -6.26 0.63
N GLY A 74 -21.27 -6.25 1.78
CA GLY A 74 -21.07 -5.26 2.83
C GLY A 74 -20.92 -6.03 4.14
N PRO A 75 -19.83 -5.86 4.91
CA PRO A 75 -19.60 -6.66 6.10
C PRO A 75 -20.61 -6.29 7.18
N ALA A 76 -21.12 -7.33 7.84
CA ALA A 76 -22.00 -7.29 8.98
C ALA A 76 -21.50 -6.33 10.06
N LEU A 77 -22.22 -5.23 10.28
CA LEU A 77 -22.29 -4.60 11.59
C LEU A 77 -23.46 -3.60 11.64
N ARG A 78 -24.67 -4.08 11.96
CA ARG A 78 -25.69 -3.23 12.62
C ARG A 78 -26.90 -4.03 13.12
N LEU A 79 -27.21 -3.77 14.39
CA LEU A 79 -28.45 -4.06 15.16
C LEU A 79 -28.62 -5.47 15.74
N LEU A 80 -28.11 -5.66 16.96
CA LEU A 80 -28.94 -6.25 18.03
C LEU A 80 -29.59 -5.08 18.78
N PRO A 81 -30.92 -4.99 18.87
CA PRO A 81 -31.55 -4.16 19.88
C PRO A 81 -31.51 -4.88 21.23
N LEU A 82 -31.17 -4.08 22.23
CA LEU A 82 -31.33 -4.26 23.66
C LEU A 82 -32.83 -4.43 24.04
N VAL A 83 -33.12 -4.94 25.26
CA VAL A 83 -34.42 -4.98 26.00
C VAL A 83 -35.23 -6.27 25.77
N ALA A 84 -35.76 -7.05 26.73
CA ALA A 84 -35.97 -7.09 28.20
C ALA A 84 -36.11 -8.60 28.57
N GLY A 85 -35.94 -9.15 29.79
CA GLY A 85 -36.33 -8.75 31.15
C GLY A 85 -37.30 -9.81 31.73
N GLY A 86 -36.99 -10.38 32.92
CA GLY A 86 -37.91 -11.20 33.77
C GLY A 86 -38.20 -12.62 33.27
N LEU A 87 -38.33 -13.67 34.09
CA LEU A 87 -38.52 -13.84 35.53
C LEU A 87 -37.94 -15.22 35.91
#